data_AF-A0A8T4X0A7-F1
#
_entry.id   AF-A0A8T4X0A7-F1
#
_cell.length_a   1.000
_cell.length_b   1.000
_cell.length_c   1.000
_cell.angle_alpha   90.00
_cell.angle_beta   90.00
_cell.angle_gamma   90.00
#
_symmetry.space_group_name_H-M   'P 1'
#
loop_
_entity.id
_entity.type
_entity.pdbx_description
1 polymer ?
#
loop_
_entity_poly.entity_id
_entity_poly.type
_entity_poly.pdbx_seq_one_letter_code
_entity_poly.pdbx_strand_id
1 'polypeptide(L)' 'MTHVEYDKEKIQKYENLQAEYKKLQGEYENIKSEDSQSAKLDKKVKEMVAIQKEIQNLASNLS' A
#
# COMPACT_ATOMS: atom_id res chain seq x y z
N MET A 1 -26.88 -2.88 -1.58
CA MET A 1 -25.82 -3.25 -0.65
C MET A 1 -26.25 -2.87 0.74
N THR A 2 -26.23 -3.83 1.65
CA THR A 2 -26.42 -3.56 3.08
C THR A 2 -25.14 -2.94 3.66
N HIS A 3 -25.24 -2.24 4.80
CA HIS A 3 -24.07 -1.63 5.47
C HIS A 3 -22.94 -2.66 5.71
N VAL A 4 -23.32 -3.91 6.00
CA VAL A 4 -22.41 -5.05 6.23
C VAL A 4 -21.58 -5.43 4.99
N GLU A 5 -22.17 -5.37 3.79
CA GLU A 5 -21.45 -5.69 2.55
C GLU A 5 -20.43 -4.59 2.19
N TYR A 6 -20.81 -3.33 2.43
CA TYR A 6 -19.95 -2.16 2.21
C TYR A 6 -18.73 -2.15 3.13
N ASP A 7 -18.92 -2.51 4.40
CA ASP A 7 -17.81 -2.61 5.36
C ASP A 7 -16.89 -3.79 5.05
N LYS A 8 -17.44 -4.91 4.55
CA LYS A 8 -16.64 -6.06 4.12
C LYS A 8 -15.76 -5.73 2.92
N GLU A 9 -16.28 -5.02 1.92
CA GLU A 9 -15.50 -4.57 0.75
C GLU A 9 -14.38 -3.61 1.16
N LYS A 10 -14.64 -2.69 2.09
CA LYS A 10 -13.62 -1.78 2.63
C LYS A 10 -12.51 -2.51 3.38
N ILE A 11 -12.86 -3.48 4.23
CA ILE A 11 -11.89 -4.30 4.96
C ILE A 11 -11.02 -5.08 3.98
N GLN A 12 -11.64 -5.73 2.99
CA GLN A 12 -10.88 -6.47 1.98
C GLN A 12 -9.96 -5.56 1.16
N LYS A 13 -10.42 -4.36 0.80
CA LYS A 13 -9.57 -3.36 0.12
C LYS A 13 -8.40 -2.92 1.01
N TYR A 14 -8.64 -2.72 2.31
CA TYR A 14 -7.60 -2.37 3.27
C TYR A 14 -6.53 -3.46 3.38
N GLU A 15 -6.94 -4.73 3.53
CA GLU A 15 -6.01 -5.87 3.59
C GLU A 15 -5.19 -6.01 2.30
N ASN A 16 -5.83 -5.84 1.13
CA ASN A 16 -5.15 -5.87 -0.16
C ASN A 16 -4.08 -4.77 -0.27
N LEU A 17 -4.41 -3.54 0.12
CA LEU A 17 -3.45 -2.43 0.09
C LEU A 17 -2.28 -2.65 1.07
N GLN A 18 -2.53 -3.23 2.24
CA GLN A 18 -1.46 -3.59 3.16
C GLN A 18 -0.53 -4.65 2.57
N ALA A 19 -1.08 -5.66 1.89
CA ALA A 19 -0.28 -6.68 1.21
C ALA A 19 0.55 -6.08 0.07
N GLU A 20 -0.04 -5.18 -0.71
CA GLU A 20 0.65 -4.46 -1.80
C GLU A 20 1.78 -3.58 -1.28
N TYR A 21 1.55 -2.84 -0.19
CA TYR A 21 2.58 -2.04 0.47
C TYR A 21 3.78 -2.89 0.90
N LYS A 22 3.53 -4.05 1.54
CA LYS A 22 4.60 -4.98 1.94
C LYS A 22 5.37 -5.52 0.75
N LYS A 23 4.69 -5.82 -0.36
CA LYS A 23 5.33 -6.26 -1.61
C LYS A 23 6.26 -5.19 -2.17
N LEU A 24 5.79 -3.94 -2.23
CA LEU A 24 6.60 -2.80 -2.69
C LEU A 24 7.79 -2.52 -1.80
N GLN A 25 7.64 -2.69 -0.47
CA GLN A 25 8.75 -2.56 0.45
C GLN A 25 9.84 -3.61 0.17
N GLY A 26 9.45 -4.87 -0.07
CA GLY A 26 10.40 -5.92 -0.46
C GLY A 26 11.07 -5.64 -1.81
N GLU A 27 10.32 -5.15 -2.81
CA GLU A 27 10.90 -4.73 -4.09
C GLU A 27 11.89 -3.56 -3.92
N TYR A 28 11.56 -2.59 -3.07
CA TYR A 28 12.45 -1.47 -2.75
C TYR A 28 13.75 -1.94 -2.10
N GLU A 29 13.67 -2.84 -1.11
CA GLU A 29 14.87 -3.39 -0.44
C GLU A 29 15.73 -4.20 -1.40
N ASN A 30 15.12 -5.02 -2.28
CA ASN A 30 15.84 -5.75 -3.31
C ASN A 30 16.57 -4.81 -4.28
N ILE A 31 15.86 -3.82 -4.84
CA ILE A 31 16.47 -2.83 -5.74
C ILE A 31 17.57 -2.06 -5.01
N LYS A 32 17.38 -1.68 -3.75
CA LYS A 32 18.37 -0.94 -2.97
C LYS A 32 19.62 -1.76 -2.71
N SER A 33 19.47 -3.08 -2.54
CA SER A 33 20.58 -4.01 -2.37
C SER A 33 21.37 -4.22 -3.67
N GLU A 34 20.69 -4.22 -4.82
CA GLU A 34 21.30 -4.37 -6.14
C GLU A 34 21.92 -3.06 -6.67
N ASP A 35 21.21 -1.95 -6.49
CA ASP A 35 21.56 -0.62 -6.97
C ASP A 35 20.93 0.47 -6.09
N SER A 36 21.68 0.87 -5.06
CA SER A 36 21.27 1.89 -4.10
C SER A 36 21.05 3.30 -4.69
N GLN A 37 21.49 3.58 -5.91
CA GLN A 37 21.29 4.86 -6.60
C GLN A 37 20.28 4.77 -7.75
N SER A 38 19.56 3.65 -7.86
CA SER A 38 18.60 3.46 -8.92
C SER A 38 17.47 4.50 -8.83
N ALA A 39 17.20 5.20 -9.94
CA ALA A 39 16.02 6.08 -10.07
C ALA A 39 14.69 5.32 -9.87
N LYS A 40 14.71 3.98 -9.91
CA LYS A 40 13.57 3.12 -9.59
C LYS A 40 13.20 3.18 -8.11
N LEU A 41 14.14 3.46 -7.21
CA LEU A 41 13.89 3.61 -5.77
C LEU A 41 12.95 4.79 -5.49
N ASP A 42 13.19 5.94 -6.12
CA ASP A 42 12.33 7.11 -5.98
C ASP A 42 10.90 6.84 -6.47
N LYS A 43 10.77 6.08 -7.56
CA LYS A 43 9.46 5.64 -8.05
C LYS A 43 8.76 4.74 -7.05
N LYS A 44 9.47 3.76 -6.47
CA LYS A 44 8.92 2.85 -5.46
C LYS A 44 8.51 3.57 -4.18
N VAL A 45 9.30 4.53 -3.71
CA VAL A 45 8.94 5.36 -2.56
C VAL A 45 7.65 6.15 -2.83
N LYS A 46 7.49 6.72 -4.02
CA LYS A 46 6.25 7.41 -4.40
C LYS A 46 5.04 6.49 -4.43
N GLU A 47 5.18 5.28 -4.98
CA GLU A 47 4.13 4.24 -4.98
C GLU A 47 3.75 3.84 -3.55
N MET A 48 4.74 3.59 -2.68
CA MET A 48 4.52 3.26 -1.27
C MET A 48 3.79 4.38 -0.52
N VAL A 49 4.19 5.66 -0.71
CA VAL A 49 3.53 6.81 -0.09
C VAL A 49 2.08 6.95 -0.56
N ALA A 50 1.79 6.69 -1.84
CA ALA A 50 0.42 6.74 -2.35
C ALA A 50 -0.46 5.67 -1.70
N ILE A 51 0.01 4.42 -1.65
CA ILE A 51 -0.71 3.31 -1.01
C ILE A 51 -0.90 3.58 0.49
N GLN A 52 0.13 4.12 1.17
CA GLN A 52 0.02 4.42 2.59
C GLN A 52 -1.03 5.48 2.88
N LYS A 53 -1.19 6.49 2.01
CA LYS A 53 -2.29 7.46 2.08
C LYS A 53 -3.65 6.80 1.87
N GLU A 54 -3.78 5.87 0.93
CA GLU A 54 -5.03 5.14 0.72
C GLU A 54 -5.39 4.27 1.92
N ILE A 55 -4.42 3.59 2.52
CA ILE A 55 -4.57 2.80 3.75
C ILE A 55 -5.06 3.71 4.89
N GLN A 56 -4.44 4.87 5.08
CA GLN A 56 -4.87 5.84 6.10
C GLN A 56 -6.30 6.33 5.87
N ASN A 57 -6.64 6.71 4.64
CA ASN A 57 -7.99 7.14 4.30
C ASN A 57 -9.03 6.04 4.55
N LEU A 58 -8.72 4.78 4.18
CA LEU A 58 -9.62 3.66 4.45
C LEU A 58 -9.76 3.37 5.93
N ALA A 59 -8.66 3.42 6.70
CA ALA A 59 -8.69 3.25 8.14
C ALA A 59 -9.53 4.32 8.83
N SER A 60 -9.41 5.59 8.42
CA SER A 60 -10.23 6.68 8.95
C SER A 60 -11.72 6.55 8.61
N ASN A 61 -12.05 5.91 7.48
CA ASN A 61 -13.43 5.65 7.06
C ASN A 61 -14.03 4.33 7.62
N LEU A 62 -13.23 3.58 8.37
CA LEU A 62 -13.61 2.36 9.10
C LEU A 62 -13.72 2.61 10.62
N SER A 63 -13.22 3.75 11.10
CA SER A 63 -13.39 4.27 12.47
C SER A 63 -14.73 4.94 12.67
#